data_AF-A0A382JD22-F1
#
_entry.id   AF-A0A382JD22-F1
#
_cell.length_a   1.000
_cell.length_b   1.000
_cell.length_c   1.000
_cell.angle_alpha   90.00
_cell.angle_beta   90.00
_cell.angle_gamma   90.00
#
_symmetry.space_group_name_H-M   'P 1'
#
loop_
_entity.id
_entity.type
_entity.pdbx_description
1 polymer ?
#
loop_
_entity_poly.entity_id
_entity_poly.type
_entity_poly.pdbx_seq_one_letter_code
_entity_poly.pdbx_strand_id
1 'polypeptide(L)'
;MAALVLVFLGGFVVMVLEVYGAYLMRPSFGSSQEVWLAMIGMVMVALSAGYYLGGRMADRFKRASFLTWILYPAGVFIFFTKEISTPVLELQWMETANVVLASTAVSTAVFLPPCFVLGMLAP
;
A
#
# COMPACT_ATOMS: atom_id res chain seq x y z
N MET A 1 -9.81 -15.73 18.07
CA MET A 1 -8.44 -15.23 18.35
C MET A 1 -7.60 -15.10 17.09
N ALA A 2 -7.46 -16.13 16.25
CA ALA A 2 -6.61 -16.06 15.04
C ALA A 2 -6.94 -14.87 14.09
N ALA A 3 -8.23 -14.57 13.88
CA ALA A 3 -8.65 -13.43 13.05
C ALA A 3 -8.22 -12.06 13.62
N LEU A 4 -8.29 -11.86 14.95
CA LEU A 4 -7.86 -10.61 15.59
C LEU A 4 -6.35 -10.38 15.43
N VAL A 5 -5.56 -11.46 15.50
CA VAL A 5 -4.11 -11.40 15.30
C VAL A 5 -3.79 -11.01 13.84
N LEU A 6 -4.54 -11.53 12.87
CA LEU A 6 -4.37 -11.18 11.47
C LEU A 6 -4.70 -9.71 11.20
N VAL A 7 -5.81 -9.19 11.74
CA VAL A 7 -6.19 -7.78 11.60
C VAL A 7 -5.15 -6.87 12.27
N PHE A 8 -4.68 -7.23 13.46
CA PHE A 8 -3.64 -6.49 14.17
C PHE A 8 -2.32 -6.45 13.38
N LEU A 9 -1.87 -7.60 12.88
CA LEU A 9 -0.67 -7.69 12.06
C LEU A 9 -0.83 -6.95 10.73
N GLY A 10 -2.01 -6.99 10.12
CA GLY A 10 -2.31 -6.24 8.90
C GLY A 10 -2.14 -4.73 9.12
N GLY A 11 -2.75 -4.19 10.18
CA GLY A 11 -2.57 -2.78 10.57
C GLY A 11 -1.12 -2.43 10.91
N PHE A 12 -0.39 -3.33 11.60
CA PHE A 12 1.02 -3.14 11.89
C PHE A 12 1.87 -3.04 10.61
N VAL A 13 1.63 -3.92 9.63
CA VAL A 13 2.34 -3.90 8.34
C VAL A 13 2.04 -2.61 7.57
N VAL A 14 0.79 -2.14 7.55
CA VAL A 14 0.44 -0.85 6.91
C VAL A 14 1.23 0.30 7.51
N MET A 15 1.31 0.38 8.85
CA MET A 15 2.07 1.44 9.52
C MET A 15 3.58 1.35 9.22
N VAL A 16 4.14 0.15 9.21
CA VAL A 16 5.55 -0.04 8.82
C VAL A 16 5.79 0.39 7.37
N LEU A 17 4.87 0.07 6.45
CA LEU A 17 4.94 0.50 5.05
C LEU A 17 4.87 2.02 4.90
N GLU A 18 4.03 2.71 5.68
CA GLU A 18 3.98 4.18 5.65
C GLU A 18 5.31 4.80 6.11
N VAL A 19 5.86 4.34 7.24
CA VAL A 19 7.13 4.86 7.76
C VAL A 19 8.28 4.56 6.79
N TYR A 20 8.30 3.37 6.20
CA TYR A 20 9.30 2.98 5.22
C TYR A 20 9.15 3.78 3.91
N GLY A 21 7.92 4.03 3.44
CA GLY A 21 7.66 4.83 2.25
C GLY A 21 8.08 6.29 2.41
N ALA A 22 7.83 6.89 3.57
CA ALA A 22 8.36 8.21 3.90
C ALA A 22 9.90 8.24 3.88
N TYR A 23 10.55 7.16 4.30
CA TYR A 23 12.00 7.01 4.22
C TYR A 23 12.49 6.85 2.78
N LEU A 24 11.79 6.06 1.95
CA LEU A 24 12.15 5.81 0.56
C LEU A 24 12.03 7.05 -0.33
N MET A 25 11.08 7.95 -0.03
CA MET A 25 10.86 9.17 -0.81
C MET A 25 11.78 10.34 -0.44
N ARG A 26 12.42 10.30 0.74
CA ARG A 26 13.35 11.35 1.20
C ARG A 26 14.46 11.71 0.21
N PRO A 27 15.13 10.76 -0.47
CA PRO A 27 16.22 11.07 -1.39
C PRO A 27 15.77 11.78 -2.67
N SER A 28 14.55 11.49 -3.16
CA SER A 28 14.08 11.90 -4.49
C SER A 28 13.13 13.09 -4.47
N PHE A 29 12.34 13.26 -3.40
CA PHE A 29 11.34 14.33 -3.29
C PHE A 29 11.60 15.32 -2.13
N GLY A 30 12.62 15.08 -1.31
CA GLY A 30 12.90 15.85 -0.10
C GLY A 30 11.92 15.54 1.04
N SER A 31 12.07 16.22 2.19
CA SER A 31 11.21 16.03 3.38
C SER A 31 9.95 16.90 3.36
N SER A 32 9.33 17.07 2.19
CA SER A 32 8.16 17.94 2.03
C SER A 32 6.91 17.31 2.64
N GLN A 33 6.21 18.07 3.49
CA GLN A 33 5.00 17.60 4.17
C GLN A 33 3.87 17.25 3.18
N GLU A 34 3.85 17.90 2.01
CA GLU A 34 2.90 17.63 0.92
C GLU A 34 3.03 16.21 0.36
N VAL A 35 4.26 15.71 0.21
CA VAL A 35 4.55 14.36 -0.29
C VAL A 35 4.04 13.31 0.67
N TRP A 36 4.28 13.53 1.96
CA TRP A 36 3.82 12.63 3.01
C TRP A 36 2.30 12.61 3.13
N LEU A 37 1.64 13.77 3.05
CA LEU A 37 0.17 13.86 3.03
C LEU A 37 -0.44 13.16 1.82
N ALA A 38 0.15 13.30 0.63
CA ALA A 38 -0.29 12.60 -0.56
C ALA A 38 -0.19 11.08 -0.42
N MET A 39 0.89 10.60 0.21
CA MET A 39 1.08 9.17 0.49
C MET A 39 0.01 8.63 1.45
N ILE A 40 -0.25 9.30 2.57
CA ILE A 40 -1.30 8.91 3.53
C ILE A 40 -2.67 8.90 2.84
N GLY A 41 -2.97 9.94 2.05
CA GLY A 41 -4.21 10.02 1.28
C GLY A 41 -4.40 8.82 0.36
N MET A 42 -3.34 8.41 -0.35
CA MET A 42 -3.37 7.23 -1.21
C MET A 42 -3.55 5.93 -0.39
N VAL A 43 -2.87 5.79 0.76
CA VAL A 43 -3.03 4.61 1.64
C VAL A 43 -4.47 4.50 2.13
N MET A 44 -5.10 5.60 2.54
CA MET A 44 -6.51 5.63 2.95
C MET A 44 -7.46 5.23 1.81
N VAL A 45 -7.20 5.70 0.60
CA VAL A 45 -7.97 5.30 -0.60
C VAL A 45 -7.80 3.81 -0.89
N ALA A 46 -6.57 3.30 -0.83
CA ALA A 46 -6.26 1.89 -1.06
C ALA A 46 -6.94 0.99 -0.01
N LEU A 47 -6.88 1.37 1.27
CA LEU A 47 -7.56 0.67 2.35
C LEU A 47 -9.08 0.69 2.19
N SER A 48 -9.67 1.85 1.90
CA SER A 48 -11.12 1.98 1.69
C SER A 48 -11.61 1.09 0.53
N ALA A 49 -10.90 1.11 -0.60
CA ALA A 49 -11.19 0.24 -1.73
C ALA A 49 -11.02 -1.24 -1.36
N GLY A 50 -9.99 -1.57 -0.57
CA GLY A 50 -9.74 -2.90 -0.03
C GLY A 50 -10.84 -3.38 0.90
N TYR A 51 -11.33 -2.55 1.83
CA TYR A 51 -12.43 -2.87 2.73
C TYR A 51 -13.73 -3.09 1.97
N TYR A 52 -14.03 -2.26 0.97
CA TYR A 52 -15.24 -2.41 0.17
C TYR A 52 -15.26 -3.72 -0.62
N LEU A 53 -14.15 -4.05 -1.31
CA LEU A 53 -14.04 -5.27 -2.10
C LEU A 53 -13.87 -6.51 -1.21
N GLY A 54 -13.12 -6.39 -0.11
CA GLY A 54 -12.93 -7.44 0.90
C GLY A 54 -14.23 -7.79 1.61
N GLY A 55 -15.00 -6.80 2.06
CA GLY A 55 -16.32 -6.99 2.67
C GLY A 55 -17.32 -7.63 1.71
N ARG A 56 -17.36 -7.16 0.46
CA ARG A 56 -18.24 -7.75 -0.58
C ARG A 56 -17.85 -9.19 -0.91
N MET A 57 -16.56 -9.53 -0.89
CA MET A 57 -16.09 -10.91 -1.09
C MET A 57 -16.31 -11.78 0.15
N ALA A 58 -16.17 -11.25 1.36
CA ALA A 58 -16.40 -11.96 2.62
C ALA A 58 -17.89 -12.32 2.80
N ASP A 59 -18.81 -11.43 2.43
CA ASP A 59 -20.25 -11.73 2.41
C ASP A 59 -20.60 -12.82 1.40
N ARG A 60 -19.89 -12.89 0.27
CA ARG A 60 -20.11 -13.89 -0.78
C ARG A 60 -19.45 -15.23 -0.46
N PHE A 61 -18.34 -15.24 0.27
CA PHE A 61 -17.61 -16.42 0.70
C PHE A 61 -17.47 -16.44 2.23
N LYS A 62 -18.37 -17.15 2.94
CA LYS A 62 -18.34 -17.36 4.40
C LYS A 62 -17.11 -18.15 4.94
N ARG A 63 -15.98 -18.16 4.23
CA ARG A 63 -14.76 -18.88 4.60
C ARG A 63 -13.57 -17.93 4.65
N ALA A 64 -13.10 -17.66 5.87
CA ALA A 64 -11.85 -16.94 6.15
C ALA A 64 -10.61 -17.53 5.43
N SER A 65 -10.67 -18.79 5.02
CA SER A 65 -9.58 -19.49 4.32
C SER A 65 -9.25 -18.90 2.94
N PHE A 66 -10.18 -18.22 2.27
CA PHE A 66 -9.93 -17.59 0.97
C PHE A 66 -9.12 -16.30 1.11
N LEU A 67 -9.32 -15.59 2.23
CA LEU A 67 -8.59 -14.36 2.57
C LEU A 67 -7.11 -14.65 2.85
N THR A 68 -6.82 -15.77 3.53
CA THR A 68 -5.44 -16.23 3.78
C THR A 68 -4.70 -16.58 2.48
N TRP A 69 -5.41 -17.09 1.46
CA TRP A 69 -4.81 -17.42 0.16
C TRP A 69 -4.39 -16.17 -0.62
N ILE A 70 -5.15 -15.09 -0.50
CA ILE A 70 -4.84 -13.77 -1.08
C ILE A 70 -3.63 -13.10 -0.40
N LEU A 71 -3.33 -13.47 0.85
CA LEU A 71 -2.20 -12.93 1.60
C LEU A 71 -0.83 -13.38 1.05
N TYR A 72 -0.77 -14.61 0.52
CA TYR A 72 0.46 -15.18 -0.04
C TYR A 72 1.04 -14.36 -1.21
N PRO A 73 0.27 -14.07 -2.28
CA PRO A 73 0.75 -13.22 -3.37
C PRO A 73 0.98 -11.78 -2.93
N ALA A 74 0.26 -11.28 -1.91
CA ALA A 74 0.48 -9.95 -1.35
C ALA A 74 1.85 -9.82 -0.69
N GLY A 75 2.24 -10.83 0.10
CA GLY A 75 3.57 -10.89 0.72
C GLY A 75 4.69 -10.95 -0.31
N VAL A 76 4.48 -11.69 -1.41
CA VAL A 76 5.43 -11.73 -2.55
C VAL A 76 5.52 -10.36 -3.22
N PHE A 77 4.40 -9.67 -3.44
CA PHE A 77 4.40 -8.30 -3.97
C PHE A 77 5.12 -7.30 -3.07
N ILE A 78 4.92 -7.38 -1.75
CA ILE A 78 5.66 -6.57 -0.76
C ILE A 78 7.16 -6.84 -0.86
N PHE A 79 7.57 -8.11 -1.02
CA PHE A 79 8.97 -8.47 -1.15
C PHE A 79 9.62 -7.87 -2.41
N PHE A 80 8.90 -7.85 -3.53
CA PHE A 80 9.36 -7.26 -4.79
C PHE A 80 9.17 -5.73 -4.87
N THR A 81 8.61 -5.10 -3.84
CA THR A 81 8.32 -3.65 -3.83
C THR A 81 9.58 -2.80 -4.07
N LYS A 82 10.74 -3.23 -3.54
CA LYS A 82 12.01 -2.52 -3.72
C LYS A 82 12.52 -2.56 -5.17
N GLU A 83 12.41 -3.70 -5.85
CA GLU A 83 12.83 -3.85 -7.26
C GLU A 83 11.89 -3.12 -8.23
N ILE A 84 10.61 -2.99 -7.87
CA ILE A 84 9.62 -2.20 -8.63
C ILE A 84 9.82 -0.70 -8.41
N SER A 85 10.25 -0.28 -7.22
CA SER A 85 10.44 1.14 -6.89
C SER A 85 11.59 1.77 -7.69
N THR A 86 12.68 1.05 -7.90
CA THR A 86 13.88 1.53 -8.60
C THR A 86 13.63 2.05 -10.03
N PRO A 87 12.98 1.31 -10.96
CA PRO A 87 12.71 1.82 -12.30
C PRO A 87 11.68 2.95 -12.33
N VAL A 88 10.76 3.00 -11.36
CA VAL A 88 9.73 4.06 -11.27
C VAL A 88 10.33 5.40 -10.82
N LEU A 89 11.36 5.36 -9.98
CA LEU A 89 12.11 6.53 -9.52
C LEU A 89 13.15 7.03 -10.54
N GLU A 90 13.59 6.20 -11.49
CA GLU A 90 14.54 6.59 -12.56
C GLU A 90 13.86 7.06 -13.85
N LEU A 91 12.52 7.04 -13.91
CA LEU A 91 11.75 7.46 -15.08
C LEU A 91 11.83 8.98 -15.28
N GLN A 92 12.24 9.40 -16.48
CA GLN A 92 12.50 10.79 -16.90
C GLN A 92 11.32 11.77 -16.74
N TRP A 93 10.11 11.30 -16.42
CA TRP A 93 8.93 12.13 -16.15
C TRP A 93 9.07 12.99 -14.89
N MET A 94 10.04 12.70 -14.02
CA MET A 94 10.29 13.46 -12.79
C MET A 94 10.81 14.88 -13.03
N GLU A 95 11.46 15.17 -14.16
CA GLU A 95 11.96 16.52 -14.46
C GLU A 95 10.86 17.52 -14.82
N THR A 96 9.67 17.05 -15.23
CA THR A 96 8.59 17.91 -15.75
C THR A 96 7.34 17.94 -14.86
N ALA A 97 7.21 17.01 -13.92
CA ALA A 97 6.01 16.87 -13.10
C ALA A 97 6.10 17.65 -11.78
N ASN A 98 4.96 18.20 -11.34
CA ASN A 98 4.84 18.78 -10.00
C ASN A 98 5.16 17.71 -8.93
N VAL A 99 5.90 18.08 -7.91
CA VAL A 99 6.41 17.21 -6.82
C VAL A 99 5.28 16.35 -6.23
N VAL A 100 4.09 16.92 -6.08
CA VAL A 100 2.89 16.24 -5.56
C VAL A 100 2.34 15.18 -6.52
N LEU A 101 2.32 15.45 -7.82
CA LEU A 101 1.83 14.51 -8.85
C LEU A 101 2.79 13.32 -8.99
N ALA A 102 4.09 13.60 -9.01
CA ALA A 102 5.12 12.59 -9.09
C ALA A 102 5.14 11.73 -7.81
N SER A 103 5.05 12.33 -6.61
CA SER A 103 4.98 11.56 -5.36
C SER A 103 3.72 10.72 -5.26
N THR A 104 2.57 11.22 -5.71
CA THR A 104 1.31 10.46 -5.72
C THR A 104 1.40 9.28 -6.68
N ALA A 105 1.96 9.46 -7.88
CA ALA A 105 2.11 8.40 -8.87
C ALA A 105 3.05 7.28 -8.39
N VAL A 106 4.21 7.65 -7.83
CA VAL A 106 5.16 6.68 -7.24
C VAL A 106 4.51 5.97 -6.06
N SER A 107 3.83 6.71 -5.17
CA SER A 107 3.14 6.13 -4.01
C SER A 107 2.07 5.13 -4.44
N THR A 108 1.28 5.48 -5.46
CA THR A 108 0.23 4.64 -6.00
C THR A 108 0.81 3.36 -6.61
N ALA A 109 1.85 3.47 -7.43
CA ALA A 109 2.45 2.29 -8.07
C ALA A 109 3.07 1.31 -7.04
N VAL A 110 3.67 1.83 -5.98
CA VAL A 110 4.45 1.05 -5.01
C VAL A 110 3.60 0.56 -3.84
N PHE A 111 2.74 1.42 -3.28
CA PHE A 111 2.02 1.14 -2.03
C PHE A 111 0.54 0.82 -2.20
N LEU A 112 -0.09 1.12 -3.34
CA LEU A 112 -1.50 0.77 -3.57
C LEU A 112 -1.74 -0.75 -3.58
N PRO A 113 -0.98 -1.59 -4.31
CA PRO A 113 -1.19 -3.04 -4.29
C PRO A 113 -1.11 -3.65 -2.88
N PRO A 114 -0.05 -3.40 -2.06
CA PRO A 114 0.03 -4.00 -0.74
C PRO A 114 -1.01 -3.44 0.23
N CYS A 115 -1.28 -2.13 0.22
CA CYS A 115 -2.29 -1.54 1.12
C CYS A 115 -3.70 -1.99 0.77
N PHE A 116 -4.02 -2.15 -0.52
CA PHE A 116 -5.30 -2.65 -0.97
C PHE A 116 -5.56 -4.09 -0.48
N VAL A 117 -4.56 -4.97 -0.58
CA VAL A 117 -4.71 -6.36 -0.11
C VAL A 117 -4.74 -6.43 1.42
N LEU A 118 -3.96 -5.60 2.11
CA LEU A 118 -4.03 -5.50 3.58
C LEU A 118 -5.40 -4.99 4.05
N GLY A 119 -6.00 -4.04 3.32
CA GLY A 119 -7.38 -3.58 3.56
C GLY A 119 -8.40 -4.70 3.39
N MET A 120 -8.22 -5.61 2.43
CA MET A 120 -9.14 -6.76 2.28
C MET A 120 -9.12 -7.73 3.48
N LEU A 121 -8.06 -7.74 4.30
CA LEU A 121 -7.93 -8.67 5.44
C LEU A 121 -8.76 -8.29 6.66
N ALA A 122 -9.16 -7.03 6.76
CA ALA A 122 -9.86 -6.50 7.92
C ALA A 122 -11.23 -5.93 7.53
N PRO A 123 -12.20 -6.75 7.09
CA PRO A 123 -13.60 -6.34 7.05
C PRO A 123 -14.19 -6.23 8.46
#